data_AF-A0A529I5W9-F1
#
_entry.id   AF-A0A529I5W9-F1
#
_cell.length_a   1.000
_cell.length_b   1.000
_cell.length_c   1.000
_cell.angle_alpha   90.00
_cell.angle_beta   90.00
_cell.angle_gamma   90.00
#
_symmetry.space_group_name_H-M   'P 1'
#
loop_
_entity.id
_entity.type
_entity.pdbx_description
1 polymer ?
#
loop_
_entity_poly.entity_id
_entity_poly.type
_entity_poly.pdbx_seq_one_letter_code
_entity_poly.pdbx_strand_id
1 'polypeptide(L)'
;NQGVLHEAMNLAAIWDLPVIFVCENNQYAISTPLKEVTILDPYVRAQSYGMPGVCVDGMDVEAVYHAALTATERARTGKGPTFIECQTYRYFGHYTGERHMKMNYRSQEEVDRWKLRDPIKIWAARMMESGLCAQEDIEAIDAEVNIEIDRGVEFARSSPPPNPAEALDCMYAVPYPNTPAWGVEP
;
A
#
# COMPACT_ATOMS: atom_id res chain seq x y z
N ASN A 1 -14.92 -1.58 -1.24
CA ASN A 1 -16.37 -1.82 -1.04
C ASN A 1 -16.70 -2.44 0.32
N GLN A 2 -15.78 -2.43 1.30
CA GLN A 2 -16.06 -2.94 2.64
C GLN A 2 -16.83 -1.89 3.46
N GLY A 3 -17.83 -2.32 4.24
CA GLY A 3 -18.63 -1.41 5.09
C GLY A 3 -17.77 -0.60 6.07
N VAL A 4 -16.79 -1.26 6.69
CA VAL A 4 -15.85 -0.62 7.64
C VAL A 4 -15.14 0.60 7.07
N LEU A 5 -14.86 0.63 5.76
CA LEU A 5 -14.24 1.80 5.12
C LEU A 5 -15.20 3.00 5.14
N HIS A 6 -16.47 2.78 4.84
CA HIS A 6 -17.50 3.82 4.83
C HIS A 6 -17.77 4.34 6.25
N GLU A 7 -17.84 3.44 7.24
CA GLU A 7 -18.00 3.80 8.65
C GLU A 7 -16.82 4.62 9.19
N ALA A 8 -15.58 4.20 8.89
CA ALA A 8 -14.38 4.90 9.31
C ALA A 8 -14.27 6.30 8.68
N MET A 9 -14.58 6.43 7.39
CA MET A 9 -14.61 7.71 6.69
C MET A 9 -15.65 8.66 7.27
N ASN A 10 -16.85 8.15 7.58
CA ASN A 10 -17.89 8.94 8.21
C ASN A 10 -17.47 9.44 9.61
N LEU A 11 -16.92 8.55 10.46
CA LEU A 11 -16.44 8.91 11.80
C LEU A 11 -15.30 9.94 11.75
N ALA A 12 -14.34 9.74 10.84
CA ALA A 12 -13.24 10.69 10.66
C ALA A 12 -13.74 12.08 10.25
N ALA A 13 -14.79 12.15 9.41
CA ALA A 13 -15.36 13.41 8.97
C ALA A 13 -16.14 14.14 10.07
N ILE A 14 -17.01 13.46 10.84
CA ILE A 14 -17.81 14.13 11.89
C ILE A 14 -16.98 14.64 13.07
N TRP A 15 -15.77 14.12 13.24
CA TRP A 15 -14.85 14.51 14.33
C TRP A 15 -13.67 15.34 13.84
N ASP A 16 -13.65 15.74 12.56
CA ASP A 16 -12.55 16.48 11.93
C ASP A 16 -11.16 15.85 12.20
N LEU A 17 -11.08 14.51 12.16
CA LEU A 17 -9.84 13.80 12.50
C LEU A 17 -8.73 14.07 11.47
N PRO A 18 -7.46 14.10 11.90
CA PRO A 18 -6.31 14.25 11.02
C PRO A 18 -5.95 12.93 10.31
N VAL A 19 -6.85 12.43 9.46
CA VAL A 19 -6.71 11.14 8.76
C VAL A 19 -6.61 11.34 7.26
N ILE A 20 -5.68 10.64 6.62
CA ILE A 20 -5.58 10.56 5.17
C ILE A 20 -5.89 9.12 4.77
N PHE A 21 -6.96 8.94 3.99
CA PHE A 21 -7.29 7.65 3.39
C PHE A 21 -6.61 7.58 2.02
N VAL A 22 -5.70 6.62 1.85
CA VAL A 22 -5.01 6.40 0.58
C VAL A 22 -5.53 5.12 -0.06
N CYS A 23 -5.98 5.22 -1.31
CA CYS A 23 -6.43 4.10 -2.12
C CYS A 23 -5.44 3.87 -3.25
N GLU A 24 -4.64 2.81 -3.13
CA GLU A 24 -3.80 2.31 -4.22
C GLU A 24 -4.69 1.53 -5.22
N ASN A 25 -5.29 2.26 -6.15
CA ASN A 25 -6.17 1.67 -7.15
C ASN A 25 -5.35 0.98 -8.25
N ASN A 26 -5.00 -0.28 -7.99
CA ASN A 26 -4.30 -1.15 -8.94
C ASN A 26 -5.22 -1.85 -9.97
N GLN A 27 -6.47 -1.36 -10.11
CA GLN A 27 -7.52 -1.83 -11.03
C GLN A 27 -8.23 -3.15 -10.65
N TYR A 28 -7.72 -3.92 -9.68
CA TYR A 28 -8.22 -5.26 -9.36
C TYR A 28 -8.28 -5.57 -7.86
N ALA A 29 -9.35 -6.25 -7.43
CA ALA A 29 -9.40 -6.93 -6.13
C ALA A 29 -9.19 -8.43 -6.35
N ILE A 30 -7.97 -8.92 -6.10
CA ILE A 30 -7.50 -10.27 -6.47
C ILE A 30 -7.62 -10.48 -7.99
N SER A 31 -8.74 -11.06 -8.44
CA SER A 31 -9.09 -11.32 -9.82
C SER A 31 -10.29 -10.52 -10.33
N THR A 32 -10.97 -9.77 -9.46
CA THR A 32 -12.18 -9.01 -9.80
C THR A 32 -11.81 -7.61 -10.28
N PRO A 33 -12.12 -7.23 -11.53
CA PRO A 33 -11.89 -5.88 -12.03
C PRO A 33 -12.74 -4.83 -11.29
N LEU A 34 -12.18 -3.65 -11.03
CA LEU A 34 -12.86 -2.58 -10.30
C LEU A 34 -14.23 -2.24 -10.91
N LYS A 35 -14.28 -2.11 -12.24
CA LYS A 35 -15.48 -1.75 -13.01
C LYS A 35 -16.66 -2.71 -12.83
N GLU A 36 -16.41 -3.94 -12.39
CA GLU A 36 -17.46 -4.94 -12.20
C GLU A 36 -18.14 -4.82 -10.83
N VAL A 37 -17.49 -4.16 -9.87
CA VAL A 37 -17.96 -4.08 -8.47
C VAL A 37 -18.16 -2.67 -7.98
N THR A 38 -17.76 -1.66 -8.74
CA THR A 38 -17.78 -0.26 -8.33
C THR A 38 -18.20 0.61 -9.51
N ILE A 39 -19.33 1.30 -9.36
CA ILE A 39 -19.95 2.10 -10.44
C ILE A 39 -19.36 3.51 -10.59
N LEU A 40 -18.78 4.07 -9.53
CA LEU A 40 -18.13 5.38 -9.52
C LEU A 40 -16.64 5.20 -9.28
N ASP A 41 -15.83 6.16 -9.73
CA ASP A 41 -14.43 6.22 -9.29
C ASP A 41 -14.37 6.33 -7.75
N PRO A 42 -13.47 5.56 -7.09
CA PRO A 42 -13.37 5.54 -5.63
C PRO A 42 -13.29 6.92 -4.97
N TYR A 43 -12.49 7.85 -5.49
CA TYR A 43 -12.32 9.18 -4.91
C TYR A 43 -13.62 9.99 -4.81
N VAL A 44 -14.59 9.76 -5.71
CA VAL A 44 -15.88 10.47 -5.72
C VAL A 44 -16.67 10.18 -4.45
N ARG A 45 -16.51 8.99 -3.87
CA ARG A 45 -17.20 8.60 -2.63
C ARG A 45 -16.81 9.46 -1.43
N ALA A 46 -15.66 10.13 -1.46
CA ALA A 46 -15.25 11.03 -0.39
C ALA A 46 -16.29 12.14 -0.14
N GLN A 47 -16.91 12.63 -1.22
CA GLN A 47 -17.89 13.71 -1.17
C GLN A 47 -19.14 13.34 -0.36
N SER A 48 -19.54 12.06 -0.32
CA SER A 48 -20.71 11.64 0.48
C SER A 48 -20.47 11.75 2.00
N TYR A 49 -19.23 11.95 2.42
CA TYR A 49 -18.86 12.18 3.82
C TYR A 49 -18.48 13.63 4.11
N GLY A 50 -18.63 14.54 3.14
CA GLY A 50 -18.25 15.94 3.31
C GLY A 50 -16.73 16.17 3.35
N MET A 51 -15.92 15.22 2.88
CA MET A 51 -14.46 15.36 2.82
C MET A 51 -13.95 15.44 1.37
N PRO A 52 -12.80 16.08 1.11
CA PRO A 52 -12.20 16.10 -0.21
C PRO A 52 -11.73 14.70 -0.63
N GLY A 53 -12.01 14.37 -1.89
CA GLY A 53 -11.45 13.22 -2.59
C GLY A 53 -10.68 13.70 -3.82
N VAL A 54 -9.43 13.26 -3.97
CA VAL A 54 -8.59 13.58 -5.13
C VAL A 54 -8.14 12.31 -5.81
N CYS A 55 -8.05 12.34 -7.13
CA CYS A 55 -7.46 11.27 -7.93
C CYS A 55 -6.14 11.78 -8.53
N VAL A 56 -5.09 10.99 -8.39
CA VAL A 56 -3.76 11.27 -8.93
C VAL A 56 -3.24 10.08 -9.72
N ASP A 57 -2.34 10.37 -10.64
CA ASP A 57 -1.54 9.35 -11.30
C ASP A 57 -0.61 8.69 -10.27
N GLY A 58 -0.95 7.47 -9.85
CA GLY A 58 -0.17 6.70 -8.89
C GLY A 58 1.15 6.17 -9.45
N MET A 59 1.42 6.38 -10.74
CA MET A 59 2.69 6.07 -11.40
C MET A 59 3.59 7.31 -11.55
N ASP A 60 3.16 8.48 -11.04
CA ASP A 60 3.96 9.71 -11.01
C ASP A 60 4.29 10.07 -9.55
N VAL A 61 5.57 9.96 -9.18
CA VAL A 61 6.05 10.16 -7.81
C VAL A 61 5.75 11.58 -7.31
N GLU A 62 5.89 12.59 -8.17
CA GLU A 62 5.66 13.99 -7.79
C GLU A 62 4.18 14.27 -7.61
N ALA A 63 3.32 13.71 -8.47
CA ALA A 63 1.88 13.86 -8.35
C ALA A 63 1.37 13.28 -7.01
N VAL A 64 1.85 12.09 -6.64
CA VAL A 64 1.51 11.47 -5.34
C VAL A 64 2.08 12.31 -4.19
N TYR A 65 3.32 12.78 -4.28
CA TYR A 65 3.96 13.60 -3.26
C TYR A 65 3.17 14.89 -2.98
N HIS A 66 2.79 15.63 -4.02
CA HIS A 66 2.06 16.89 -3.87
C HIS A 66 0.65 16.71 -3.31
N ALA A 67 -0.06 15.64 -3.71
CA ALA A 67 -1.35 15.30 -3.14
C ALA A 67 -1.24 14.91 -1.66
N ALA A 68 -0.25 14.08 -1.31
CA ALA A 68 0.02 13.68 0.06
C ALA A 68 0.41 14.89 0.93
N LEU A 69 1.23 15.81 0.42
CA LEU A 69 1.63 17.03 1.12
C LEU A 69 0.42 17.91 1.42
N THR A 70 -0.45 18.13 0.43
CA THR A 70 -1.67 18.93 0.59
C THR A 70 -2.63 18.31 1.60
N ALA A 71 -2.86 16.99 1.51
CA ALA A 71 -3.71 16.27 2.46
C ALA A 71 -3.13 16.27 3.88
N THR A 72 -1.81 16.16 4.01
CA THR A 72 -1.10 16.21 5.30
C THR A 72 -1.24 17.58 5.95
N GLU A 73 -1.06 18.66 5.19
CA GLU A 73 -1.24 20.03 5.70
C GLU A 73 -2.70 20.26 6.16
N ARG A 74 -3.68 19.78 5.38
CA ARG A 74 -5.08 19.85 5.76
C ARG A 74 -5.37 19.11 7.07
N ALA A 75 -4.89 17.87 7.19
CA ALA A 75 -5.04 17.07 8.40
C ALA A 75 -4.39 17.75 9.62
N ARG A 76 -3.15 18.23 9.48
CA ARG A 76 -2.40 18.91 10.57
C ARG A 76 -3.02 20.22 11.01
N THR A 77 -3.67 20.95 10.11
CA THR A 77 -4.35 22.21 10.42
C THR A 77 -5.78 22.03 10.94
N GLY A 78 -6.18 20.80 11.27
CA GLY A 78 -7.49 20.50 11.87
C GLY A 78 -8.65 20.68 10.89
N LYS A 79 -8.40 20.62 9.58
CA LYS A 79 -9.43 20.76 8.55
C LYS A 79 -10.06 19.41 8.17
N GLY A 80 -9.94 18.42 9.04
CA GLY A 80 -10.51 17.09 8.84
C GLY A 80 -9.82 16.22 7.78
N PRO A 81 -10.44 15.08 7.43
CA PRO A 81 -9.79 14.05 6.64
C PRO A 81 -9.71 14.38 5.15
N THR A 82 -8.93 13.58 4.41
CA THR A 82 -8.85 13.61 2.93
C THR A 82 -8.77 12.18 2.40
N PHE A 83 -9.36 11.95 1.22
CA PHE A 83 -9.20 10.71 0.46
C PHE A 83 -8.33 10.98 -0.77
N ILE A 84 -7.30 10.16 -0.99
CA ILE A 84 -6.43 10.18 -2.17
C ILE A 84 -6.57 8.84 -2.89
N GLU A 85 -7.01 8.86 -4.13
CA GLU A 85 -6.92 7.71 -5.04
C GLU A 85 -5.66 7.83 -5.90
N CYS A 86 -4.74 6.88 -5.74
CA CYS A 86 -3.56 6.74 -6.58
C CYS A 86 -3.84 5.68 -7.65
N GLN A 87 -4.04 6.10 -8.90
CA GLN A 87 -4.23 5.18 -10.02
C GLN A 87 -2.91 4.51 -10.39
N THR A 88 -2.76 3.24 -10.02
CA THR A 88 -1.50 2.49 -10.14
C THR A 88 -1.76 1.11 -10.75
N TYR A 89 -0.76 0.23 -10.73
CA TYR A 89 -0.89 -1.13 -11.26
C TYR A 89 -0.01 -2.16 -10.57
N ARG A 90 -0.58 -3.35 -10.32
CA ARG A 90 0.16 -4.49 -9.78
C ARG A 90 0.68 -5.36 -10.93
N TYR A 91 1.99 -5.33 -11.19
CA TYR A 91 2.60 -6.08 -12.30
C TYR A 91 2.51 -7.60 -12.18
N PHE A 92 2.56 -8.12 -10.96
CA PHE A 92 2.52 -9.56 -10.69
C PHE A 92 1.12 -10.02 -10.23
N GLY A 93 0.98 -11.32 -10.00
CA GLY A 93 -0.23 -11.88 -9.38
C GLY A 93 -0.49 -11.29 -8.00
N HIS A 94 -1.70 -11.49 -7.47
CA HIS A 94 -2.07 -11.02 -6.13
C HIS A 94 -1.19 -11.64 -5.05
N TYR A 95 -0.80 -12.89 -5.25
CA TYR A 95 0.12 -13.63 -4.40
C TYR A 95 0.88 -14.67 -5.24
N THR A 96 1.94 -15.24 -4.66
CA THR A 96 2.87 -16.16 -5.35
C THR A 96 2.21 -17.44 -5.89
N GLY A 97 1.12 -17.89 -5.27
CA GLY A 97 0.37 -19.07 -5.68
C GLY A 97 -0.45 -18.91 -6.97
N GLU A 98 -0.87 -17.68 -7.33
CA GLU A 98 -1.68 -17.47 -8.54
C GLU A 98 -0.98 -17.92 -9.82
N ARG A 99 0.35 -17.78 -9.86
CA ARG A 99 1.17 -18.25 -10.98
C ARG A 99 1.00 -19.76 -11.21
N HIS A 100 0.90 -20.53 -10.12
CA HIS A 100 0.70 -21.97 -10.17
C HIS A 100 -0.73 -22.32 -10.57
N MET A 101 -1.70 -21.49 -10.19
CA MET A 101 -3.12 -21.67 -10.50
C MET A 101 -3.50 -21.23 -11.92
N LYS A 102 -2.57 -20.64 -12.69
CA LYS A 102 -2.79 -20.17 -14.08
C LYS A 102 -4.05 -19.29 -14.22
N MET A 103 -4.32 -18.46 -13.21
CA MET A 103 -5.47 -17.55 -13.24
C MET A 103 -5.30 -16.54 -14.39
N ASN A 104 -6.33 -16.38 -15.22
CA ASN A 104 -6.32 -15.48 -16.38
C ASN A 104 -7.48 -14.49 -16.31
N TYR A 105 -7.27 -13.38 -15.61
CA TYR A 105 -8.25 -12.31 -15.41
C TYR A 105 -7.78 -10.95 -15.96
N ARG A 106 -6.57 -10.91 -16.56
CA ARG A 106 -5.93 -9.73 -17.16
C ARG A 106 -5.09 -10.18 -18.34
N SER A 107 -5.06 -9.37 -19.39
CA SER A 107 -4.24 -9.69 -20.57
C SER A 107 -2.78 -9.31 -20.35
N GLN A 108 -1.87 -10.00 -21.02
CA GLN A 108 -0.44 -9.69 -20.95
C GLN A 108 -0.16 -8.29 -21.53
N GLU A 109 -0.90 -7.90 -22.58
CA GLU A 109 -0.79 -6.59 -23.21
C GLU A 109 -1.18 -5.46 -22.25
N GLU A 110 -2.16 -5.68 -21.37
CA GLU A 110 -2.50 -4.71 -20.32
C GLU A 110 -1.34 -4.53 -19.35
N VAL A 111 -0.78 -5.63 -18.85
CA VAL A 111 0.37 -5.59 -17.93
C VAL A 111 1.56 -4.89 -18.58
N ASP A 112 1.87 -5.21 -19.84
CA ASP A 112 3.01 -4.64 -20.54
C ASP A 112 2.84 -3.14 -20.79
N ARG A 113 1.62 -2.68 -21.11
CA ARG A 113 1.33 -1.23 -21.19
C ARG A 113 1.60 -0.51 -19.87
N TRP A 114 1.23 -1.10 -18.74
CA TRP A 114 1.49 -0.51 -17.42
C TRP A 114 2.97 -0.55 -17.01
N LYS A 115 3.73 -1.55 -17.47
CA LYS A 115 5.18 -1.62 -17.24
C LYS A 115 5.96 -0.54 -17.99
N LEU A 116 5.43 -0.01 -19.09
CA LEU A 116 6.00 1.16 -19.76
C LEU A 116 5.92 2.42 -18.89
N ARG A 117 5.09 2.41 -17.84
CA ARG A 117 4.88 3.51 -16.92
C ARG A 117 5.57 3.30 -15.56
N ASP A 118 6.60 2.46 -15.50
CA ASP A 118 7.33 2.15 -14.27
C ASP A 118 7.79 3.43 -13.54
N PRO A 119 7.25 3.74 -12.34
CA PRO A 119 7.51 4.99 -11.64
C PRO A 119 8.97 5.13 -11.24
N ILE A 120 9.66 4.02 -10.95
CA ILE A 120 11.08 4.05 -10.55
C ILE A 120 11.93 4.49 -11.74
N LYS A 121 11.69 3.89 -12.92
CA LYS A 121 12.44 4.22 -14.13
C LYS A 121 12.16 5.63 -14.63
N ILE A 122 10.88 6.03 -14.64
CA ILE A 122 10.49 7.38 -15.06
C ILE A 122 11.09 8.42 -14.12
N TRP A 123 11.03 8.19 -12.81
CA TRP A 123 11.57 9.14 -11.85
C TRP A 123 13.09 9.24 -11.92
N ALA A 124 13.81 8.12 -12.01
CA ALA A 124 15.26 8.11 -12.20
C ALA A 124 15.68 8.89 -13.46
N ALA A 125 14.97 8.68 -14.59
CA ALA A 125 15.23 9.44 -15.82
C ALA A 125 15.02 10.95 -15.62
N ARG A 126 13.93 11.38 -14.97
CA ARG A 126 13.68 12.80 -14.67
C ARG A 126 14.76 13.40 -13.77
N MET A 127 15.24 12.68 -12.75
CA MET A 127 16.31 13.16 -11.88
C MET A 127 17.63 13.33 -12.63
N MET A 128 17.95 12.42 -13.55
CA MET A 128 19.14 12.55 -14.40
C MET A 128 19.02 13.70 -15.41
N GLU A 129 17.86 13.83 -16.08
CA GLU A 129 17.60 14.92 -17.02
C GLU A 129 17.66 16.31 -16.36
N SER A 130 17.28 16.41 -15.09
CA SER A 130 17.37 17.64 -14.29
C SER A 130 18.75 17.88 -13.67
N GLY A 131 19.71 16.95 -13.85
CA GLY A 131 21.06 17.05 -13.30
C GLY A 131 21.14 16.88 -11.79
N LEU A 132 20.11 16.31 -11.16
CA LEU A 132 20.08 16.05 -9.71
C LEU A 132 20.90 14.82 -9.32
N CYS A 133 21.07 13.86 -10.24
CA CYS A 133 21.90 12.68 -10.06
C CYS A 133 22.47 12.19 -11.41
N ALA A 134 23.47 11.33 -11.34
CA ALA A 134 24.00 10.58 -12.47
C ALA A 134 23.55 9.11 -12.43
N GLN A 135 23.85 8.36 -13.49
CA GLN A 135 23.54 6.94 -13.57
C GLN A 135 24.26 6.14 -12.47
N GLU A 136 25.49 6.54 -12.15
CA GLU A 136 26.32 5.92 -11.12
C GLU A 136 25.70 6.09 -9.72
N ASP A 137 24.98 7.19 -9.47
CA ASP A 137 24.29 7.43 -8.19
C ASP A 137 23.12 6.45 -8.02
N ILE A 138 22.35 6.21 -9.10
CA ILE A 138 21.24 5.25 -9.09
C ILE A 138 21.76 3.83 -8.87
N GLU A 139 22.84 3.45 -9.57
CA GLU A 139 23.49 2.14 -9.41
C GLU A 139 24.05 1.94 -7.99
N ALA A 140 24.60 3.00 -7.39
CA ALA A 140 25.08 2.96 -6.01
C ALA A 140 23.91 2.72 -5.03
N ILE A 141 22.77 3.39 -5.21
CA ILE A 141 21.56 3.17 -4.40
C ILE A 141 21.05 1.74 -4.56
N ASP A 142 20.96 1.22 -5.80
CA ASP A 142 20.54 -0.16 -6.05
C ASP A 142 21.48 -1.16 -5.36
N ALA A 143 22.79 -0.93 -5.40
CA ALA A 143 23.76 -1.77 -4.71
C ALA A 143 23.59 -1.73 -3.19
N GLU A 144 23.37 -0.55 -2.60
CA GLU A 144 23.13 -0.38 -1.16
C GLU A 144 21.85 -1.11 -0.73
N VAL A 145 20.75 -0.94 -1.47
CA VAL A 145 19.47 -1.60 -1.20
C VAL A 145 19.61 -3.12 -1.28
N ASN A 146 20.35 -3.65 -2.25
CA ASN A 146 20.60 -5.09 -2.34
C ASN A 146 21.37 -5.62 -1.11
N ILE A 147 22.38 -4.89 -0.63
CA ILE A 147 23.13 -5.27 0.58
C ILE A 147 22.20 -5.25 1.81
N GLU A 148 21.31 -4.26 1.93
CA GLU A 148 20.35 -4.19 3.02
C GLU A 148 19.36 -5.37 3.00
N ILE A 149 18.81 -5.70 1.82
CA ILE A 149 17.92 -6.85 1.63
C ILE A 149 18.64 -8.16 2.00
N ASP A 150 19.87 -8.36 1.52
CA ASP A 150 20.64 -9.58 1.80
C ASP A 150 20.89 -9.74 3.31
N ARG A 151 21.22 -8.64 4.00
CA ARG A 151 21.35 -8.64 5.47
C ARG A 151 20.04 -8.99 6.17
N GLY A 152 18.92 -8.44 5.71
CA GLY A 152 17.60 -8.76 6.25
C GLY A 152 17.21 -10.23 6.05
N VAL A 153 17.51 -10.78 4.87
CA VAL A 153 17.28 -12.20 4.56
C VAL A 153 18.16 -13.11 5.43
N GLU A 154 19.44 -12.79 5.58
CA GLU A 154 20.35 -13.57 6.42
C GLU A 154 19.95 -13.50 7.89
N PHE A 155 19.58 -12.32 8.39
CA PHE A 155 19.04 -12.16 9.74
C PHE A 155 17.80 -13.04 9.94
N ALA A 156 16.84 -13.03 9.01
CA ALA A 156 15.63 -13.84 9.11
C ALA A 156 15.92 -15.35 9.06
N ARG A 157 16.89 -15.79 8.25
CA ARG A 157 17.25 -17.21 8.10
C ARG A 157 18.08 -17.75 9.26
N SER A 158 18.95 -16.93 9.83
CA SER A 158 19.83 -17.29 10.95
C SER A 158 19.14 -17.12 12.31
N SER A 159 18.00 -16.41 12.35
CA SER A 159 17.19 -16.28 13.55
C SER A 159 16.67 -17.65 14.02
N PRO A 160 16.65 -17.91 15.34
CA PRO A 160 16.06 -19.13 15.86
C PRO A 160 14.56 -19.17 15.53
N PRO A 161 13.97 -20.38 15.41
CA PRO A 161 12.53 -20.50 15.33
C PRO A 161 11.88 -19.89 16.58
N PRO A 162 10.64 -19.36 16.48
CA PRO A 162 9.95 -18.79 17.63
C PRO A 162 9.76 -19.86 18.72
N ASN A 163 9.93 -19.47 19.98
CA ASN A 163 9.66 -20.35 21.10
C ASN A 163 8.14 -20.59 21.21
N PRO A 164 7.65 -21.84 21.14
CA PRO A 164 6.21 -22.12 21.23
C PRO A 164 5.55 -21.56 22.49
N ALA A 165 6.28 -21.38 23.59
CA ALA A 165 5.76 -20.80 24.83
C ALA A 165 5.37 -19.32 24.69
N GLU A 166 6.00 -18.59 23.76
CA GLU A 166 5.72 -17.17 23.49
C GLU A 166 4.46 -16.97 22.64
N ALA A 167 3.84 -18.04 22.15
CA ALA A 167 2.62 -17.95 21.33
C ALA A 167 1.43 -17.32 22.07
N LEU A 168 1.46 -17.30 23.41
CA LEU A 168 0.43 -16.68 24.25
C LEU A 168 0.76 -15.25 24.68
N ASP A 169 1.98 -14.80 24.40
CA ASP A 169 2.39 -13.45 24.75
C ASP A 169 1.57 -12.44 23.95
N CYS A 170 1.37 -11.25 24.52
CA CYS A 170 0.58 -10.16 23.94
C CYS A 170 -0.91 -10.46 23.67
N MET A 171 -1.43 -11.63 24.06
CA MET A 171 -2.87 -11.91 24.00
C MET A 171 -3.65 -11.05 25.00
N TYR A 172 -3.08 -10.80 26.18
CA TYR A 172 -3.59 -9.90 27.21
C TYR A 172 -2.46 -9.00 27.73
N ALA A 173 -2.80 -7.81 28.24
CA ALA A 173 -1.83 -6.89 28.83
C ALA A 173 -1.12 -7.47 30.06
N VAL A 174 -1.77 -8.40 30.75
CA VAL A 174 -1.19 -9.20 31.84
C VAL A 174 -1.43 -10.67 31.50
N PRO A 175 -0.38 -11.53 31.51
CA PRO A 175 -0.55 -12.96 31.29
C PRO A 175 -1.53 -13.53 32.31
N TYR A 176 -2.55 -14.23 31.84
CA TYR A 176 -3.51 -14.89 32.72
C TYR A 176 -3.07 -16.35 32.93
N PRO A 177 -2.73 -16.76 34.17
CA PRO A 177 -2.36 -18.14 34.46
C PRO A 177 -3.46 -19.11 34.02
N ASN A 178 -3.07 -20.25 33.44
CA ASN A 178 -4.00 -21.28 32.95
C ASN A 178 -4.93 -20.82 31.81
N THR A 179 -4.54 -19.82 31.02
CA THR A 179 -5.30 -19.52 29.79
C THR A 179 -5.23 -20.74 28.88
N PRO A 180 -6.38 -21.32 28.49
CA PRO A 180 -6.38 -22.50 27.65
C PRO A 180 -5.82 -22.15 26.27
N ALA A 181 -4.54 -22.45 26.04
CA ALA A 181 -3.98 -22.56 24.71
C ALA A 181 -4.28 -23.96 24.18
N TRP A 182 -4.85 -24.02 22.98
CA TRP A 182 -5.02 -25.28 22.28
C TRP A 182 -3.62 -25.84 21.95
N GLY A 183 -3.26 -27.00 22.52
CA GLY A 183 -1.98 -27.68 22.25
C GLY A 183 -0.89 -27.55 23.32
N VAL A 184 -1.19 -27.01 24.52
CA VAL A 184 -0.28 -27.06 25.67
C VAL A 184 -0.78 -28.17 26.61
N GLU A 185 -0.07 -29.30 26.68
CA GLU A 185 -0.32 -30.30 27.71
C GLU A 185 0.03 -29.71 29.10
N PRO A 186 -0.70 -30.12 30.16
CA PRO A 186 -0.57 -29.55 31.50
C PRO A 186 0.82 -29.69 32.14
#